data_AF-A0A965VDH4-F1
#
_entry.id   AF-A0A965VDH4-F1
#
_cell.length_a   1.000
_cell.length_b   1.000
_cell.length_c   1.000
_cell.angle_alpha   90.00
_cell.angle_beta   90.00
_cell.angle_gamma   90.00
#
_symmetry.space_group_name_H-M   'P 1'
#
loop_
_entity.id
_entity.type
_entity.pdbx_description
1 polymer ?
#
loop_
_entity_poly.entity_id
_entity_poly.type
_entity_poly.pdbx_seq_one_letter_code
_entity_poly.pdbx_strand_id
1 'polypeptide(L)' 'MFDKNHFKEAFRSWVQHNPTASEQDALSFCRDNIPASCIVSHYWLIEQSVQWFKWVHQTRALDDPFFEPVEAQEARKHVC' A
#
# COMPACT_ATOMS: atom_id res chain seq x y z
N MET A 1 -23.17 8.64 5.40
CA MET A 1 -22.70 7.27 5.70
C MET A 1 -21.39 7.08 4.94
N PHE A 2 -20.36 6.50 5.57
CA PHE A 2 -19.09 6.24 4.89
C PHE A 2 -19.28 5.19 3.78
N ASP A 3 -18.94 5.53 2.55
CA ASP A 3 -19.06 4.64 1.39
C ASP A 3 -17.75 3.87 1.16
N LYS A 4 -17.79 2.59 1.49
CA LYS A 4 -16.65 1.67 1.39
C LYS A 4 -16.26 1.38 -0.06
N ASN A 5 -17.23 1.41 -0.99
CA ASN A 5 -16.98 1.10 -2.39
C ASN A 5 -16.26 2.27 -3.05
N HIS A 6 -16.77 3.48 -2.81
CA HIS A 6 -16.12 4.71 -3.26
C HIS A 6 -14.69 4.83 -2.73
N PHE A 7 -14.48 4.56 -1.44
CA PHE A 7 -13.13 4.52 -0.86
C PHE A 7 -12.21 3.51 -1.57
N LYS A 8 -12.67 2.29 -1.82
CA LYS A 8 -11.86 1.25 -2.48
C LYS A 8 -11.51 1.62 -3.92
N GLU A 9 -12.43 2.24 -4.66
CA GLU A 9 -12.16 2.73 -6.02
C GLU A 9 -11.14 3.87 -6.01
N ALA A 10 -11.31 4.84 -5.12
CA ALA A 10 -10.38 5.94 -4.93
C ALA A 10 -8.99 5.43 -4.53
N PHE A 11 -8.89 4.48 -3.60
CA PHE A 11 -7.63 3.87 -3.17
C PHE A 11 -6.92 3.16 -4.32
N ARG A 12 -7.63 2.32 -5.09
CA ARG A 12 -7.03 1.63 -6.25
C ARG A 12 -6.53 2.61 -7.31
N SER A 13 -7.34 3.62 -7.63
CA SER A 13 -6.95 4.68 -8.55
C SER A 13 -5.68 5.40 -8.05
N TRP A 14 -5.63 5.73 -6.77
CA TRP A 14 -4.46 6.36 -6.17
C TRP A 14 -3.20 5.49 -6.27
N VAL A 15 -3.27 4.19 -5.98
CA VAL A 15 -2.13 3.27 -6.12
C VAL A 15 -1.65 3.14 -7.58
N GLN A 16 -2.55 3.25 -8.55
CA GLN A 16 -2.18 3.24 -9.96
C GLN A 16 -1.41 4.51 -10.37
N HIS A 17 -1.80 5.67 -9.85
CA HIS A 17 -1.16 6.95 -10.14
C HIS A 17 0.10 7.22 -9.30
N ASN A 18 0.32 6.48 -8.21
CA ASN A 18 1.44 6.67 -7.30
C ASN A 18 2.27 5.39 -7.14
N PRO A 19 2.94 4.90 -8.20
CA PRO A 19 3.69 3.64 -8.19
C PRO A 19 4.95 3.66 -7.33
N THR A 20 5.40 4.83 -6.87
CA THR A 20 6.56 5.00 -5.98
C THR A 20 6.15 5.44 -4.58
N ALA A 21 4.85 5.45 -4.26
CA ALA A 21 4.37 5.78 -2.94
C ALA A 21 4.95 4.83 -1.89
N SER A 22 5.09 5.33 -0.67
CA SER A 22 5.46 4.53 0.49
C SER A 22 4.23 3.97 1.20
N GLU A 23 4.45 2.98 2.08
CA GLU A 23 3.40 2.51 2.99
C GLU A 23 2.83 3.64 3.85
N GLN A 24 3.67 4.60 4.25
CA GLN A 24 3.24 5.77 5.02
C GLN A 24 2.27 6.64 4.21
N ASP A 25 2.49 6.79 2.91
CA ASP A 25 1.58 7.54 2.04
C ASP A 25 0.24 6.83 1.89
N ALA A 26 0.25 5.49 1.77
CA ALA A 26 -0.96 4.69 1.71
C ALA A 26 -1.77 4.79 3.01
N LEU A 27 -1.10 4.82 4.17
CA LEU A 27 -1.72 5.05 5.48
C LEU A 27 -2.30 6.46 5.59
N SER A 28 -1.58 7.49 5.13
CA SER A 28 -2.06 8.86 5.10
C SER A 28 -3.31 8.98 4.24
N PHE A 29 -3.31 8.39 3.03
CA PHE A 29 -4.49 8.37 2.16
C PHE A 29 -5.71 7.75 2.87
N CYS A 30 -5.51 6.64 3.59
CA CYS A 30 -6.58 6.00 4.35
C CYS A 30 -7.14 6.91 5.46
N ARG A 31 -6.27 7.62 6.19
CA ARG A 31 -6.68 8.53 7.27
C ARG A 31 -7.39 9.78 6.75
N ASP A 32 -7.01 10.27 5.57
CA ASP A 32 -7.61 11.46 4.97
C ASP A 32 -8.99 11.16 4.34
N ASN A 33 -9.18 9.94 3.82
CA ASN A 33 -10.41 9.55 3.12
C ASN A 33 -11.42 8.81 4.01
N ILE A 34 -11.01 8.34 5.19
CA ILE A 34 -11.91 7.73 6.18
C ILE A 34 -12.19 8.76 7.27
N PRO A 35 -13.45 9.19 7.47
CA PRO A 35 -13.79 10.12 8.53
C PRO A 35 -13.33 9.60 9.89
N ALA A 36 -12.78 10.48 10.74
CA ALA A 36 -12.25 10.10 12.05
C ALA A 36 -13.25 9.31 12.91
N SER A 37 -14.54 9.69 12.85
CA SER A 37 -15.65 9.00 13.53
C SER A 37 -15.86 7.55 13.07
N CYS A 38 -15.37 7.20 11.88
CA CYS A 38 -15.52 5.89 11.26
C CYS A 38 -14.24 5.06 11.31
N ILE A 39 -13.08 5.63 11.71
CA ILE A 39 -11.79 4.94 11.71
C ILE A 39 -11.82 3.66 12.55
N VAL A 40 -12.30 3.73 13.80
CA VAL A 40 -12.32 2.57 14.70
C VAL A 40 -13.17 1.43 14.12
N SER A 41 -14.36 1.76 13.60
CA SER A 41 -15.27 0.78 13.00
C SER A 41 -14.81 0.25 11.63
N HIS A 42 -13.86 0.93 10.98
CA HIS A 42 -13.34 0.57 9.66
C HIS A 42 -11.82 0.35 9.66
N TYR A 43 -11.22 0.07 10.82
CA TYR A 43 -9.78 -0.16 10.93
C TYR A 43 -9.34 -1.32 10.06
N TRP A 44 -10.15 -2.38 10.01
CA TRP A 44 -9.96 -3.54 9.12
C TRP A 44 -9.82 -3.15 7.63
N LEU A 45 -10.49 -2.08 7.20
CA LEU A 45 -10.44 -1.61 5.82
C LEU A 45 -9.11 -0.93 5.51
N ILE A 46 -8.54 -0.23 6.50
CA ILE A 46 -7.20 0.37 6.42
C ILE A 46 -6.16 -0.74 6.31
N GLU A 47 -6.23 -1.74 7.20
CA GLU A 47 -5.31 -2.89 7.18
C GLU A 47 -5.35 -3.63 5.84
N GLN A 48 -6.54 -3.95 5.33
CA GLN A 48 -6.70 -4.61 4.04
C GLN A 48 -6.14 -3.78 2.88
N SER A 49 -6.36 -2.46 2.90
CA SER A 49 -5.90 -1.57 1.82
C SER A 49 -4.38 -1.48 1.79
N VAL A 50 -3.75 -1.36 2.97
CA VAL A 50 -2.29 -1.32 3.10
C VAL A 50 -1.65 -2.66 2.73
N GLN A 51 -2.23 -3.79 3.15
CA GLN A 51 -1.73 -5.11 2.77
C GLN A 51 -1.84 -5.35 1.25
N TRP A 52 -2.95 -4.94 0.64
CA TRP A 52 -3.11 -5.00 -0.81
C TRP A 52 -2.11 -4.09 -1.53
N PHE A 53 -1.86 -2.87 -1.02
CA PHE A 53 -0.85 -1.97 -1.54
C PHE A 53 0.56 -2.59 -1.54
N LYS A 54 0.97 -3.20 -0.43
CA LYS A 54 2.25 -3.92 -0.32
C LYS A 54 2.36 -5.03 -1.35
N TRP A 55 1.32 -5.85 -1.46
CA TRP A 55 1.28 -6.95 -2.42
C TRP A 55 1.37 -6.45 -3.88
N VAL A 56 0.67 -5.37 -4.22
CA VAL A 56 0.75 -4.77 -5.57
C VAL A 56 2.16 -4.28 -5.87
N HIS A 57 2.80 -3.58 -4.93
CA HIS A 57 4.16 -3.09 -5.11
C HIS A 57 5.19 -4.23 -5.24
N GLN A 58 5.06 -5.27 -4.41
CA GLN A 58 5.90 -6.47 -4.51
C GLN A 58 5.68 -7.21 -5.83
N THR A 59 4.44 -7.34 -6.29
CA THR A 59 4.14 -8.05 -7.55
C THR A 59 4.60 -7.25 -8.77
N ARG A 60 4.42 -5.93 -8.77
CA ARG A 60 4.98 -5.04 -9.81
C ARG A 60 6.50 -5.14 -9.90
N ALA A 61 7.14 -5.29 -8.75
CA ALA A 61 8.56 -5.58 -8.66
C ALA A 61 8.93 -6.93 -9.29
N LEU A 62 8.12 -7.98 -9.10
CA LEU A 62 8.40 -9.30 -9.69
C LEU A 62 8.24 -9.36 -11.22
N ASP A 63 7.42 -8.49 -11.80
CA ASP A 63 7.31 -8.33 -13.27
C ASP A 63 8.43 -7.44 -13.86
N ASP A 64 9.22 -6.77 -13.01
CA ASP A 64 10.39 -6.00 -13.43
C ASP A 64 11.64 -6.90 -13.43
N PRO A 65 12.25 -7.21 -14.59
CA PRO A 65 13.41 -8.10 -14.67
C PRO A 65 14.67 -7.55 -13.97
N PHE A 66 14.60 -6.34 -13.41
CA PHE A 66 15.69 -5.64 -12.73
C PHE A 66 15.44 -5.42 -11.23
N PHE A 67 14.26 -5.73 -10.71
CA PHE A 67 13.96 -5.54 -9.29
C PHE A 67 14.41 -6.75 -8.48
N GLU A 68 15.59 -6.64 -7.86
CA GLU A 68 16.00 -7.58 -6.82
C GLU A 68 15.18 -7.31 -5.54
N PRO A 69 14.48 -8.31 -4.96
CA PRO A 69 13.77 -8.13 -3.70
C PRO A 69 14.74 -7.66 -2.59
N VAL A 70 14.25 -6.84 -1.66
CA VAL A 70 15.08 -6.19 -0.62
C VAL A 70 15.88 -7.22 0.22
N GLU A 71 15.33 -8.43 0.43
CA GLU A 71 16.05 -9.55 1.06
C GLU A 71 17.34 -9.95 0.30
N ALA A 72 17.34 -9.85 -1.03
CA ALA A 72 18.52 -10.13 -1.85
C ALA A 72 19.59 -9.02 -1.77
N GLN A 73 19.20 -7.78 -1.43
CA GLN A 73 20.13 -6.68 -1.22
C GLN A 73 20.85 -6.76 0.13
N GLU A 74 20.18 -7.25 1.18
CA GLU A 74 20.79 -7.43 2.50
C GLU A 74 21.80 -8.59 2.53
N ALA A 75 21.54 -9.66 1.76
CA ALA A 75 22.47 -10.78 1.63
C ALA A 75 23.83 -10.39 1.01
N ARG A 76 23.88 -9.33 0.18
CA ARG A 76 25.14 -8.80 -0.38
C ARG A 76 25.96 -7.96 0.60
N LYS A 77 25.40 -7.52 1.73
CA LYS A 77 26.12 -6.70 2.72
C LYS A 77 26.88 -7.51 3.77
N HIS A 78 26.68 -8.84 3.82
CA HIS A 78 27.30 -9.72 4.82
C HIS A 78 28.40 -10.64 4.24
N VAL A 79 28.83 -10.40 3.00
CA VAL A 79 30.04 -10.99 2.42
C VAL A 79 31.10 -9.88 2.34
N CYS A 80 31.65 -9.52 3.50
CA CYS A 80 32.94 -8.86 3.66
C CYS A 80 33.59 -9.42 4.92
#